data_AF-A0A6C1QYF3-F1
#
_entry.id   AF-A0A6C1QYF3-F1
#
_cell.length_a   1.000
_cell.length_b   1.000
_cell.length_c   1.000
_cell.angle_alpha   90.00
_cell.angle_beta   90.00
_cell.angle_gamma   90.00
#
_symmetry.space_group_name_H-M   'P 1'
#
loop_
_entity.id
_entity.type
_entity.pdbx_description
1 polymer ?
#
loop_
_entity_poly.entity_id
_entity_poly.type
_entity_poly.pdbx_seq_one_letter_code
_entity_poly.pdbx_strand_id
1 'polypeptide(L)' 'MNSLIRGTSVIVIMLIVGLGWSKIGAARLRKRGVAEAEAKSQASAQAKKFSIIAAFLYMVSMVSIAGLFM' A
#
# COMPACT_ATOMS: atom_id res chain seq x y z
N MET A 1 19.45 -5.68 11.71
CA MET A 1 18.86 -4.67 10.80
C MET A 1 18.37 -3.50 11.65
N ASN A 2 18.91 -2.30 11.45
CA ASN A 2 18.69 -1.17 12.34
C ASN A 2 17.22 -0.70 12.32
N SER A 3 16.66 -0.29 13.47
CA SER A 3 15.26 0.16 13.62
C SER A 3 14.85 1.21 12.58
N LEU A 4 15.76 2.14 12.29
CA LEU A 4 15.65 3.16 11.26
C LEU A 4 15.37 2.59 9.86
N ILE A 5 16.12 1.57 9.44
CA ILE A 5 15.98 0.97 8.10
C ILE A 5 14.59 0.35 7.94
N ARG A 6 14.11 -0.37 8.98
CA ARG A 6 12.77 -0.96 8.98
C ARG A 6 11.68 0.11 8.83
N GLY A 7 11.78 1.21 9.59
CA GLY A 7 10.85 2.33 9.49
C GLY A 7 10.82 2.96 8.10
N THR A 8 11.99 3.24 7.52
CA THR A 8 12.09 3.80 6.16
C THR A 8 11.52 2.86 5.11
N SER A 9 11.81 1.56 5.17
CA SER A 9 11.28 0.57 4.24
C SER A 9 9.75 0.50 4.28
N VAL A 10 9.15 0.54 5.47
CA VAL A 10 7.69 0.56 5.63
C VAL A 10 7.09 1.79 4.94
N ILE A 11 7.65 2.97 5.18
CA ILE A 11 7.19 4.22 4.55
C ILE A 11 7.28 4.12 3.02
N VAL A 12 8.40 3.61 2.49
CA VAL A 12 8.60 3.43 1.05
C VAL A 12 7.56 2.47 0.46
N ILE A 13 7.29 1.34 1.11
CA ILE A 13 6.26 0.38 0.67
C ILE A 13 4.88 1.02 0.66
N MET A 14 4.53 1.77 1.72
CA MET A 14 3.26 2.47 1.79
C MET A 14 3.09 3.48 0.66
N LEU A 15 4.14 4.22 0.31
CA LEU A 15 4.12 5.18 -0.80
C LEU A 15 3.97 4.48 -2.15
N ILE A 16 4.74 3.43 -2.41
CA ILE A 16 4.68 2.68 -3.68
C ILE A 16 3.28 2.09 -3.89
N VAL A 17 2.74 1.43 -2.87
CA VAL A 17 1.42 0.78 -2.96
C VAL A 17 0.30 1.82 -3.00
N GLY A 18 0.39 2.88 -2.22
CA GLY A 18 -0.59 3.97 -2.23
C GLY A 18 -0.66 4.68 -3.60
N LEU A 19 0.49 5.06 -4.16
CA LEU A 19 0.55 5.72 -5.47
C LEU A 19 0.19 4.77 -6.62
N GLY A 20 0.67 3.53 -6.58
CA GLY A 20 0.37 2.51 -7.58
C GLY A 20 -1.12 2.20 -7.62
N TRP A 21 -1.74 1.96 -6.46
CA TRP A 21 -3.16 1.66 -6.41
C TRP A 21 -4.05 2.86 -6.72
N SER A 22 -3.67 4.08 -6.33
CA SER A 22 -4.44 5.28 -6.66
C SER A 22 -4.63 5.45 -8.18
N LYS A 23 -3.56 5.24 -8.97
CA LYS A 23 -3.64 5.28 -10.44
C LYS A 23 -4.47 4.13 -11.02
N ILE A 24 -4.26 2.90 -10.54
CA ILE A 24 -4.96 1.71 -11.04
C ILE A 24 -6.46 1.76 -10.69
N GLY A 25 -6.78 2.12 -9.44
CA GLY A 25 -8.14 2.24 -8.92
C GLY A 25 -8.93 3.32 -9.64
N ALA A 26 -8.35 4.49 -9.86
CA ALA A 26 -9.00 5.57 -10.60
C ALA A 26 -9.28 5.17 -12.07
N ALA A 27 -8.33 4.52 -12.74
CA ALA A 27 -8.52 4.01 -14.10
C ALA A 27 -9.61 2.92 -14.17
N ARG A 28 -9.67 2.02 -13.19
CA ARG A 28 -10.68 0.96 -13.11
C ARG A 28 -12.08 1.51 -12.85
N LEU A 29 -12.21 2.51 -11.97
CA LEU A 29 -13.50 3.14 -11.65
C LEU A 29 -14.02 4.00 -12.81
N ARG A 30 -13.13 4.72 -13.52
CA ARG A 30 -13.49 5.40 -14.78
C ARG A 30 -14.03 4.42 -15.82
N LYS A 31 -13.41 3.25 -16.00
CA LYS A 31 -13.91 2.19 -16.90
C LYS A 31 -15.28 1.62 -16.50
N ARG A 32 -15.70 1.78 -15.24
CA ARG A 32 -17.01 1.36 -14.73
C ARG A 32 -18.08 2.46 -14.83
N GLY A 33 -17.76 3.61 -15.43
CA GLY A 33 -18.70 4.73 -15.58
C GLY A 33 -18.88 5.58 -14.32
N VAL A 34 -18.03 5.41 -13.30
CA VAL A 34 -18.09 6.24 -12.09
C VAL A 34 -17.56 7.64 -12.41
N ALA A 35 -18.28 8.67 -11.95
CA ALA A 35 -17.89 10.07 -12.13
C ALA A 35 -16.46 10.33 -11.60
N GLU A 36 -15.66 11.13 -12.30
CA GLU A 36 -14.23 11.28 -12.00
C GLU A 36 -13.91 11.71 -10.56
N ALA A 37 -14.72 12.61 -10.01
CA ALA A 37 -14.56 13.09 -8.64
C ALA A 37 -14.75 11.95 -7.63
N GLU A 38 -15.76 11.12 -7.86
CA GLU A 38 -16.10 9.98 -7.01
C GLU A 38 -15.09 8.84 -7.19
N ALA A 39 -14.63 8.62 -8.43
CA ALA A 39 -13.59 7.66 -8.75
C ALA A 39 -12.25 7.98 -8.05
N LYS A 40 -11.86 9.26 -8.00
CA LYS A 40 -10.65 9.68 -7.27
C LYS A 40 -10.80 9.50 -5.77
N SER A 41 -11.94 9.87 -5.20
CA SER A 41 -12.22 9.73 -3.76
C SER A 41 -12.17 8.25 -3.34
N GLN A 42 -12.89 7.39 -4.05
CA GLN A 42 -12.91 5.96 -3.78
C GLN A 42 -11.55 5.30 -4.01
N ALA A 43 -10.82 5.67 -5.08
CA ALA A 43 -9.49 5.15 -5.34
C ALA A 43 -8.48 5.55 -4.25
N SER A 44 -8.54 6.79 -3.75
CA SER A 44 -7.70 7.27 -2.65
C SER A 44 -7.97 6.53 -1.34
N ALA A 45 -9.25 6.35 -0.99
CA ALA A 45 -9.65 5.60 0.20
C ALA A 45 -9.19 4.13 0.13
N GLN A 46 -9.31 3.50 -1.04
CA GLN A 46 -8.80 2.14 -1.27
C GLN A 46 -7.27 2.09 -1.24
N ALA A 47 -6.60 3.06 -1.86
CA ALA A 47 -5.13 3.13 -1.87
C ALA A 47 -4.56 3.22 -0.46
N LYS A 48 -5.19 3.99 0.44
CA LYS A 48 -4.82 4.06 1.86
C LYS A 48 -5.01 2.71 2.57
N LYS A 49 -6.10 2.00 2.28
CA LYS A 49 -6.32 0.65 2.84
C LYS A 49 -5.25 -0.32 2.37
N PHE A 50 -4.95 -0.36 1.07
CA PHE A 50 -3.95 -1.27 0.52
C PHE A 50 -2.52 -0.94 0.95
N SER A 51 -2.17 0.34 1.14
CA SER A 51 -0.85 0.72 1.65
C SER A 51 -0.62 0.25 3.08
N ILE A 52 -1.64 0.32 3.94
CA ILE A 52 -1.58 -0.19 5.32
C ILE A 52 -1.47 -1.73 5.31
N ILE A 53 -2.27 -2.41 4.49
CA ILE A 53 -2.21 -3.87 4.37
C ILE A 53 -0.81 -4.31 3.90
N ALA A 54 -0.24 -3.63 2.91
CA ALA A 54 1.11 -3.94 2.42
C ALA A 54 2.19 -3.71 3.48
N ALA A 55 2.10 -2.61 4.24
CA ALA A 55 2.99 -2.37 5.38
C ALA A 55 2.90 -3.47 6.44
N PHE A 56 1.68 -3.90 6.77
CA PHE A 56 1.46 -4.98 7.70
C PHE A 56 2.04 -6.30 7.20
N LEU A 57 1.78 -6.67 5.94
CA LEU A 57 2.35 -7.89 5.33
C LEU A 57 3.88 -7.86 5.29
N TYR A 58 4.48 -6.69 5.02
CA TYR A 58 5.92 -6.54 5.09
C TYR A 58 6.46 -6.74 6.51
N MET A 59 5.80 -6.17 7.52
CA MET A 59 6.19 -6.36 8.92
C MET A 59 6.06 -7.82 9.36
N VAL A 60 4.96 -8.49 9.00
CA VAL A 60 4.77 -9.93 9.24
C VAL A 60 5.87 -10.73 8.56
N SER A 61 6.12 -10.50 7.27
CA SER A 61 7.17 -11.19 6.51
C SER A 61 8.55 -11.00 7.14
N MET A 62 8.86 -9.78 7.60
CA MET A 62 10.11 -9.49 8.29
C MET A 62 10.25 -10.19 9.65
N VAL A 63 9.15 -10.43 10.36
CA VAL A 63 9.16 -11.20 11.62
C VAL A 63 9.27 -12.70 11.31
N SER A 64 8.52 -13.21 10.34
CA SER A 64 8.58 -14.61 9.90
C SER A 64 9.96 -14.99 9.37
N ILE A 65 10.58 -14.14 8.56
CA ILE A 65 11.95 -14.34 8.07
C ILE A 65 12.94 -14.30 9.25
N ALA A 66 12.78 -13.36 10.19
CA ALA A 66 13.65 -13.30 11.37
C ALA A 66 13.52 -14.54 12.27
N GLY A 67 12.33 -15.14 12.38
CA GLY A 67 12.11 -16.39 13.11
C GLY A 67 12.55 -17.66 12.36
N LEU A 68 12.82 -17.58 11.06
CA LEU A 68 13.39 -18.67 10.24
C LEU A 68 14.93 -18.71 10.29
N PHE A 69 15.58 -17.63 10.75
CA PHE A 69 17.04 -17.51 10.88
C PHE A 69 17.52 -17.46 12.34
N MET A 70 16.62 -17.61 13.32
CA MET A 70 16.94 -17.98 14.71
C MET A 70 16.84 -19.48 14.88
#